data_AF-A0A945QJT7-F1
#
_entry.id   AF-A0A945QJT7-F1
#
_cell.length_a   1.000
_cell.length_b   1.000
_cell.length_c   1.000
_cell.angle_alpha   90.00
_cell.angle_beta   90.00
_cell.angle_gamma   90.00
#
_symmetry.space_group_name_H-M   'P 1'
#
loop_
_entity.id
_entity.type
_entity.pdbx_description
1 polymer ?
#
loop_
_entity_poly.entity_id
_entity_poly.type
_entity_poly.pdbx_seq_one_letter_code
_entity_poly.pdbx_strand_id
1 'polypeptide(L)'
;TTFNMLRANDLIWSFVINNYLMGKDPFPFDLLYWNADSTRMPRAMHSFYLRKMYQENLLSKPGGITLAGTPIDVTKVKTPSFFLSTQEDHIAPWKTTYATTQLFIGPRKFVLAGSGHIAGVVNPPDAKKYTYFTNAKLPASPDAWLEGAKQEPGSWWPVWQKWAARHAGAKVPARKPGDGKLKALEPAPGTYVLVEATG
;
A
#
# COMPACT_ATOMS: atom_id res chain seq x y z
N THR A 1 -13.15 -0.61 -12.61
CA THR A 1 -14.43 -1.31 -12.38
C THR A 1 -14.32 -2.45 -11.39
N THR A 2 -13.42 -3.43 -11.54
CA THR A 2 -13.30 -4.57 -10.59
C THR A 2 -12.90 -4.15 -9.16
N PHE A 3 -11.88 -3.30 -9.00
CA PHE A 3 -11.51 -2.81 -7.67
C PHE A 3 -12.58 -1.90 -7.06
N ASN A 4 -13.20 -1.00 -7.84
CA ASN A 4 -14.29 -0.16 -7.32
C ASN A 4 -15.49 -0.97 -6.80
N MET A 5 -15.77 -2.15 -7.38
CA MET A 5 -16.78 -3.07 -6.84
C MET A 5 -16.35 -3.76 -5.54
N LEU A 6 -15.04 -3.93 -5.30
CA LEU A 6 -14.47 -4.45 -4.04
C LEU A 6 -14.27 -3.34 -2.97
N ARG A 7 -14.22 -2.07 -3.37
CA ARG A 7 -14.02 -0.88 -2.50
C ARG A 7 -15.30 -0.34 -1.85
N ALA A 8 -16.45 -0.99 -2.05
CA ALA A 8 -17.75 -0.37 -1.84
C ALA A 8 -18.12 -0.02 -0.39
N ASN A 9 -17.34 -0.35 0.64
CA ASN A 9 -17.73 -0.09 2.03
C ASN A 9 -17.04 1.12 2.68
N ASP A 10 -15.73 1.28 2.52
CA ASP A 10 -14.96 2.20 3.38
C ASP A 10 -15.20 3.69 3.07
N LEU A 11 -15.47 4.00 1.80
CA LEU A 11 -15.76 5.37 1.35
C LEU A 11 -17.25 5.63 1.07
N ILE A 12 -18.07 4.59 0.92
CA ILE A 12 -19.49 4.76 0.59
C ILE A 12 -20.36 4.71 1.84
N TRP A 13 -20.09 3.84 2.83
CA TRP A 13 -21.04 3.66 3.94
C TRP A 13 -21.05 4.83 4.93
N SER A 14 -19.87 5.33 5.33
CA SER A 14 -19.73 6.54 6.16
C SER A 14 -20.22 7.80 5.43
N PHE A 15 -20.08 7.82 4.10
CA PHE A 15 -20.51 8.90 3.22
C PHE A 15 -22.04 8.92 3.00
N VAL A 16 -22.65 7.76 2.74
CA VAL A 16 -24.10 7.60 2.60
C VAL A 16 -24.79 7.93 3.92
N ILE A 17 -24.28 7.49 5.07
CA ILE A 17 -24.86 7.85 6.37
C ILE A 17 -24.80 9.37 6.61
N ASN A 18 -23.66 10.03 6.36
CA ASN A 18 -23.52 11.46 6.67
C ASN A 18 -24.17 12.40 5.64
N ASN A 19 -24.22 12.04 4.36
CA ASN A 19 -24.72 12.94 3.33
C ASN A 19 -26.14 12.60 2.90
N TYR A 20 -26.49 11.32 2.78
CA TYR A 20 -27.85 10.92 2.38
C TYR A 20 -28.85 11.00 3.55
N LEU A 21 -28.46 10.62 4.78
CA LEU A 21 -29.37 10.66 5.92
C LEU A 21 -29.33 11.97 6.73
N MET A 22 -28.19 12.67 6.78
CA MET A 22 -28.00 13.84 7.66
C MET A 22 -27.92 15.19 6.91
N GLY A 23 -27.98 15.20 5.58
CA GLY A 23 -28.08 16.42 4.76
C GLY A 23 -26.91 17.41 4.90
N LYS A 24 -25.71 16.92 5.23
CA LYS A 24 -24.52 17.76 5.38
C LYS A 24 -23.77 17.88 4.06
N ASP A 25 -23.23 19.08 3.77
CA ASP A 25 -22.38 19.29 2.60
C ASP A 25 -21.08 18.47 2.70
N PRO A 26 -20.65 17.80 1.61
CA PRO A 26 -19.44 16.99 1.62
C PRO A 26 -18.18 17.86 1.82
N PHE A 27 -17.35 17.47 2.78
CA PHE A 27 -16.03 18.07 2.99
C PHE A 27 -15.11 17.77 1.78
N PRO A 28 -14.16 18.67 1.41
CA PRO A 28 -13.41 18.57 0.16
C PRO A 28 -12.74 17.21 -0.08
N PHE A 29 -12.84 16.77 -1.33
CA PHE A 29 -13.02 15.40 -1.80
C PHE A 29 -11.76 14.80 -2.45
N ASP A 30 -10.57 15.06 -1.91
CA ASP A 30 -9.28 14.66 -2.52
C ASP A 30 -9.20 13.15 -2.80
N LEU A 31 -9.59 12.33 -1.84
CA LEU A 31 -9.60 10.87 -1.95
C LEU A 31 -10.58 10.37 -3.01
N LEU A 32 -11.72 11.05 -3.13
CA LEU A 32 -12.78 10.64 -4.04
C LEU A 32 -12.50 11.14 -5.46
N TYR A 33 -11.85 12.29 -5.61
CA TYR A 33 -11.28 12.73 -6.89
C TYR A 33 -10.27 11.69 -7.40
N TRP A 34 -9.31 11.30 -6.57
CA TRP A 34 -8.36 10.23 -6.91
C TRP A 34 -9.05 8.90 -7.23
N ASN A 35 -10.10 8.53 -6.48
CA ASN A 35 -10.80 7.26 -6.70
C ASN A 35 -11.66 7.25 -7.98
N ALA A 36 -12.15 8.43 -8.41
CA ALA A 36 -12.90 8.60 -9.64
C ALA A 36 -11.99 8.64 -10.88
N ASP A 37 -10.74 9.08 -10.73
CA ASP A 37 -9.72 9.12 -11.79
C ASP A 37 -9.18 7.71 -12.10
N SER A 38 -9.93 7.00 -12.93
CA SER A 38 -9.67 5.59 -13.24
C SER A 38 -8.61 5.41 -14.33
N THR A 39 -7.86 4.30 -14.26
CA THR A 39 -6.90 3.90 -15.29
C THR A 39 -7.34 2.64 -16.02
N ARG A 40 -6.93 2.53 -17.30
CA ARG A 40 -7.14 1.32 -18.11
C ARG A 40 -5.99 0.35 -17.92
N MET A 41 -6.30 -0.96 -17.90
CA MET A 41 -5.30 -2.02 -17.84
C MET A 41 -5.40 -2.89 -19.11
N PRO A 42 -4.26 -3.25 -19.75
CA PRO A 42 -4.27 -4.20 -20.85
C PRO A 42 -4.93 -5.52 -20.45
N ARG A 43 -5.79 -6.06 -21.32
CA ARG A 43 -6.57 -7.29 -21.05
C ARG A 43 -5.72 -8.45 -20.56
N ALA A 44 -4.58 -8.69 -21.20
CA ALA A 44 -3.68 -9.80 -20.88
C ALA A 44 -3.13 -9.67 -19.45
N MET A 45 -2.66 -8.48 -19.07
CA MET A 45 -2.16 -8.18 -17.73
C MET A 45 -3.27 -8.32 -16.69
N HIS A 46 -4.43 -7.69 -16.92
CA HIS A 46 -5.56 -7.75 -15.99
C HIS A 46 -6.09 -9.18 -15.77
N SER A 47 -6.25 -9.94 -16.86
CA SER A 47 -6.74 -11.32 -16.79
C SER A 47 -5.73 -12.23 -16.09
N PHE A 48 -4.44 -12.04 -16.34
CA PHE A 48 -3.38 -12.76 -15.65
C PHE A 48 -3.42 -12.48 -14.15
N TYR A 49 -3.51 -11.21 -13.76
CA TYR A 49 -3.55 -10.78 -12.37
C TYR A 49 -4.74 -11.38 -11.61
N LEU A 50 -5.96 -11.28 -12.15
CA LEU A 50 -7.16 -11.83 -11.50
C LEU A 50 -7.11 -13.36 -11.37
N ARG A 51 -6.69 -14.07 -12.42
CA ARG A 51 -6.65 -15.56 -12.38
C ARG A 51 -5.50 -16.06 -11.51
N LYS A 52 -4.27 -15.58 -11.76
CA LYS A 52 -3.08 -16.12 -11.12
C LYS A 52 -2.88 -15.65 -9.69
N MET A 53 -3.35 -14.45 -9.34
CA MET A 53 -3.19 -13.92 -7.98
C MET A 53 -4.47 -14.11 -7.15
N TYR A 54 -5.62 -13.62 -7.58
CA TYR A 54 -6.84 -13.70 -6.77
C TYR A 54 -7.46 -15.10 -6.72
N GLN A 55 -7.60 -15.77 -7.86
CA GLN A 55 -8.27 -17.08 -7.91
C GLN A 55 -7.33 -18.22 -7.51
N GLU A 56 -6.13 -18.26 -8.08
CA GLU A 56 -5.21 -19.40 -7.95
C GLU A 56 -4.14 -19.19 -6.85
N ASN A 57 -3.94 -17.95 -6.39
CA ASN A 57 -2.95 -17.54 -5.39
C ASN A 57 -1.52 -18.07 -5.67
N LEU A 58 -1.10 -18.06 -6.95
CA LEU A 58 0.14 -18.68 -7.38
C LEU A 58 1.41 -17.91 -6.99
N LEU A 59 1.31 -16.60 -6.71
CA LEU A 59 2.47 -15.82 -6.26
C LEU A 59 3.00 -16.30 -4.90
N SER A 60 2.13 -16.85 -4.05
CA SER A 60 2.49 -17.42 -2.75
C SER A 60 3.22 -18.77 -2.86
N LYS A 61 3.17 -19.42 -4.04
CA LYS A 61 3.75 -20.72 -4.30
C LYS A 61 5.08 -20.56 -5.04
N PRO A 62 6.20 -21.11 -4.55
CA PRO A 62 7.48 -21.09 -5.26
C PRO A 62 7.34 -21.61 -6.70
N GLY A 63 7.72 -20.79 -7.69
CA GLY A 63 7.61 -21.11 -9.12
C GLY A 63 6.18 -21.12 -9.67
N GLY A 64 5.17 -20.70 -8.89
CA GLY A 64 3.76 -20.73 -9.30
C GLY A 64 3.44 -19.83 -10.49
N ILE A 65 4.23 -18.76 -10.69
CA ILE A 65 4.15 -17.93 -11.91
C ILE A 65 5.53 -17.80 -12.55
N THR A 66 5.55 -17.60 -13.87
CA THR A 66 6.77 -17.26 -14.63
C THR A 66 6.58 -15.91 -15.31
N LEU A 67 7.51 -15.00 -15.10
CA LEU A 67 7.52 -13.68 -15.72
C LEU A 67 8.87 -13.46 -16.40
N ALA A 68 8.87 -12.99 -17.65
CA ALA A 68 10.09 -12.81 -18.45
C ALA A 68 11.03 -14.04 -18.45
N GLY A 69 10.45 -15.24 -18.60
CA GLY A 69 11.19 -16.51 -18.59
C GLY A 69 11.72 -16.95 -17.23
N THR A 70 11.44 -16.20 -16.16
CA THR A 70 11.94 -16.48 -14.80
C THR A 70 10.80 -16.97 -13.91
N PRO A 71 10.88 -18.22 -13.36
CA PRO A 71 9.97 -18.68 -12.32
C PRO A 71 10.11 -17.82 -11.06
N ILE A 72 9.00 -17.30 -10.56
CA ILE A 72 8.99 -16.38 -9.42
C ILE A 72 8.86 -17.15 -8.11
N ASP A 73 9.74 -16.84 -7.17
CA ASP A 73 9.75 -17.41 -5.83
C ASP A 73 10.07 -16.32 -4.80
N VAL A 74 9.02 -15.85 -4.10
CA VAL A 74 9.14 -14.79 -3.09
C VAL A 74 9.96 -15.23 -1.87
N THR A 75 10.09 -16.55 -1.64
CA THR A 75 10.89 -17.09 -0.55
C THR A 75 12.39 -16.91 -0.78
N LYS A 76 12.82 -16.48 -1.97
CA LYS A 76 14.22 -16.16 -2.27
C LYS A 76 14.58 -14.69 -2.04
N VAL A 77 13.62 -13.84 -1.67
CA VAL A 77 13.87 -12.41 -1.45
C VAL A 77 14.66 -12.21 -0.14
N LYS A 78 15.94 -11.87 -0.28
CA LYS A 78 16.86 -11.58 0.84
C LYS A 78 16.92 -10.10 1.22
N THR A 79 16.38 -9.21 0.39
CA THR A 79 16.39 -7.76 0.60
C THR A 79 15.58 -7.39 1.84
N PRO A 80 16.07 -6.49 2.71
CA PRO A 80 15.28 -5.96 3.82
C PRO A 80 13.93 -5.43 3.34
N SER A 81 12.85 -5.90 3.95
CA SER A 81 11.47 -5.62 3.53
C SER A 81 10.67 -4.99 4.67
N PHE A 82 9.99 -3.89 4.38
CA PHE A 82 9.05 -3.22 5.30
C PHE A 82 7.63 -3.43 4.78
N PHE A 83 6.81 -4.08 5.59
CA PHE A 83 5.40 -4.35 5.31
C PHE A 83 4.53 -3.43 6.15
N LEU A 84 3.62 -2.74 5.50
CA LEU A 84 2.57 -1.94 6.12
C LEU A 84 1.22 -2.53 5.76
N SER A 85 0.36 -2.65 6.76
CA SER A 85 -1.06 -2.90 6.58
C SER A 85 -1.85 -1.93 7.46
N THR A 86 -3.16 -1.79 7.22
CA THR A 86 -4.02 -0.99 8.10
C THR A 86 -5.07 -1.86 8.79
N GLN A 87 -5.39 -1.54 10.05
CA GLN A 87 -6.18 -2.38 10.94
C GLN A 87 -7.63 -2.57 10.45
N GLU A 88 -8.20 -1.53 9.84
CA GLU A 88 -9.58 -1.51 9.33
C GLU A 88 -9.61 -1.59 7.79
N ASP A 89 -8.56 -2.10 7.15
CA ASP A 89 -8.53 -2.31 5.69
C ASP A 89 -9.46 -3.46 5.28
N HIS A 90 -10.61 -3.15 4.67
CA HIS A 90 -11.50 -4.16 4.12
C HIS A 90 -11.14 -4.60 2.70
N ILE A 91 -10.26 -3.85 2.00
CA ILE A 91 -9.81 -4.16 0.63
C ILE A 91 -8.65 -5.17 0.69
N ALA A 92 -7.69 -4.94 1.58
CA ALA A 92 -6.54 -5.80 1.82
C ALA A 92 -6.44 -6.14 3.33
N PRO A 93 -7.25 -7.10 3.82
CA PRO A 93 -7.29 -7.43 5.24
C PRO A 93 -5.91 -7.70 5.82
N TRP A 94 -5.57 -7.00 6.90
CA TRP A 94 -4.20 -7.01 7.42
C TRP A 94 -3.72 -8.41 7.80
N LYS A 95 -4.61 -9.26 8.34
CA LYS A 95 -4.29 -10.66 8.67
C LYS A 95 -3.86 -11.47 7.45
N THR A 96 -4.47 -11.21 6.28
CA THR A 96 -4.09 -11.84 5.01
C THR A 96 -2.73 -11.32 4.55
N THR A 97 -2.53 -10.00 4.56
CA THR A 97 -1.25 -9.40 4.13
C THR A 97 -0.09 -9.71 5.10
N TYR A 98 -0.38 -9.99 6.37
CA TYR A 98 0.60 -10.39 7.38
C TYR A 98 1.31 -11.71 7.00
N ALA A 99 0.67 -12.58 6.21
CA ALA A 99 1.29 -13.82 5.72
C ALA A 99 2.61 -13.57 4.96
N THR A 100 2.81 -12.39 4.37
CA THR A 100 4.07 -12.00 3.72
C THR A 100 5.28 -12.09 4.65
N THR A 101 5.09 -11.85 5.95
CA THR A 101 6.14 -11.94 6.98
C THR A 101 6.68 -13.35 7.17
N GLN A 102 5.89 -14.36 6.75
CA GLN A 102 6.19 -15.79 6.82
C GLN A 102 6.71 -16.35 5.48
N LEU A 103 6.53 -15.60 4.39
CA LEU A 103 6.99 -16.00 3.05
C LEU A 103 8.38 -15.46 2.73
N PHE A 104 8.66 -14.19 3.05
CA PHE A 104 9.94 -13.55 2.73
C PHE A 104 11.03 -13.97 3.73
N ILE A 105 12.25 -14.25 3.24
CA ILE A 105 13.36 -14.74 4.08
C ILE A 105 14.34 -13.66 4.55
N GLY A 106 14.41 -12.52 3.85
CA GLY A 106 15.28 -11.40 4.24
C GLY A 106 14.90 -10.81 5.60
N PRO A 107 15.56 -9.74 6.09
CA PRO A 107 15.09 -9.01 7.27
C PRO A 107 13.70 -8.42 7.00
N ARG A 108 12.72 -8.66 7.88
CA ARG A 108 11.34 -8.15 7.75
C ARG A 108 11.03 -7.21 8.89
N LYS A 109 10.28 -6.15 8.60
CA LYS A 109 9.59 -5.34 9.59
C LYS A 109 8.12 -5.24 9.19
N PHE A 110 7.23 -5.54 10.12
CA PHE A 110 5.79 -5.35 9.93
C PHE A 110 5.31 -4.22 10.84
N VAL A 111 4.45 -3.36 10.29
CA VAL A 111 3.78 -2.27 11.01
C VAL A 111 2.31 -2.29 10.64
N LEU A 112 1.45 -2.17 11.65
CA LEU A 112 0.00 -2.08 11.45
C LEU A 112 -0.45 -0.66 11.78
N ALA A 113 -0.87 0.11 10.78
CA ALA A 113 -1.45 1.43 11.00
C ALA A 113 -2.93 1.29 11.42
N GLY A 114 -3.43 2.23 12.22
CA GLY A 114 -4.87 2.34 12.47
C GLY A 114 -5.63 2.84 11.25
N SER A 115 -6.97 2.81 11.31
CA SER A 115 -7.89 3.22 10.25
C SER A 115 -7.90 2.31 9.00
N GLY A 116 -8.69 2.71 8.00
CA GLY A 116 -8.94 1.96 6.76
C GLY A 116 -7.88 2.20 5.67
N HIS A 117 -8.10 1.60 4.51
CA HIS A 117 -7.11 1.45 3.43
C HIS A 117 -6.32 2.73 3.10
N ILE A 118 -7.02 3.84 2.84
CA ILE A 118 -6.36 5.10 2.46
C ILE A 118 -5.98 5.93 3.69
N ALA A 119 -6.91 6.08 4.63
CA ALA A 119 -6.73 6.94 5.81
C ALA A 119 -5.60 6.45 6.73
N GLY A 120 -5.37 5.14 6.82
CA GLY A 120 -4.27 4.57 7.58
C GLY A 120 -2.91 4.69 6.89
N VAL A 121 -2.87 4.56 5.55
CA VAL A 121 -1.63 4.70 4.77
C VAL A 121 -1.23 6.18 4.65
N VAL A 122 -2.16 7.03 4.24
CA VAL A 122 -1.96 8.47 4.04
C VAL A 122 -2.27 9.21 5.34
N ASN A 123 -1.36 9.09 6.31
CA ASN A 123 -1.47 9.75 7.61
C ASN A 123 -0.25 10.65 7.86
N PRO A 124 -0.28 11.94 7.45
CA PRO A 124 0.82 12.86 7.69
C PRO A 124 1.11 13.04 9.19
N PRO A 125 2.39 13.06 9.62
CA PRO A 125 2.75 13.21 11.04
C PRO A 125 2.16 14.45 11.71
N ASP A 126 2.07 15.57 10.98
CA ASP A 126 1.56 16.84 11.50
C ASP A 126 0.05 16.81 11.80
N ALA A 127 -0.69 15.88 11.19
CA ALA A 127 -2.10 15.69 11.47
C ALA A 127 -2.34 15.11 12.88
N LYS A 128 -1.33 14.43 13.47
CA LYS A 128 -1.39 13.82 14.81
C LYS A 128 -2.63 12.93 15.02
N LYS A 129 -3.07 12.25 13.95
CA LYS A 129 -4.22 11.34 13.96
C LYS A 129 -3.79 9.88 14.04
N TYR A 130 -4.72 9.06 14.52
CA TYR A 130 -4.63 7.61 14.60
C TYR A 130 -3.50 7.10 15.51
N THR A 131 -3.27 5.81 15.42
CA THR A 131 -2.21 5.07 16.10
C THR A 131 -1.59 4.09 15.13
N TYR A 132 -0.47 3.49 15.50
CA TYR A 132 0.10 2.35 14.81
C TYR A 132 0.66 1.35 15.80
N PHE A 133 0.85 0.11 15.37
CA PHE A 133 1.37 -0.97 16.19
C PHE A 133 2.69 -1.47 15.63
N THR A 134 3.63 -1.77 16.52
CA THR A 134 4.90 -2.41 16.16
C THR A 134 5.21 -3.57 17.10
N ASN A 135 5.81 -4.61 16.55
CA ASN A 135 6.32 -5.75 17.32
C ASN A 135 7.67 -6.17 16.74
N ALA A 136 8.63 -6.48 17.62
CA ALA A 136 9.94 -6.97 17.21
C ALA A 136 9.90 -8.44 16.75
N LYS A 137 8.91 -9.20 17.21
CA LYS A 137 8.70 -10.60 16.82
C LYS A 137 7.70 -10.69 15.66
N LEU A 138 7.81 -11.76 14.90
CA LEU A 138 6.93 -12.09 13.78
C LEU A 138 6.41 -13.53 13.92
N PRO A 139 5.59 -13.84 14.94
CA PRO A 139 5.00 -15.15 15.08
C PRO A 139 4.12 -15.49 13.87
N ALA A 140 3.87 -16.77 13.62
CA ALA A 140 3.05 -17.20 12.49
C ALA A 140 1.60 -16.69 12.57
N SER A 141 1.04 -16.58 13.78
CA SER A 141 -0.31 -16.05 14.00
C SER A 141 -0.32 -14.52 13.98
N PRO A 142 -1.14 -13.88 13.13
CA PRO A 142 -1.32 -12.43 13.16
C PRO A 142 -1.92 -11.95 14.48
N ASP A 143 -2.80 -12.74 15.11
CA ASP A 143 -3.41 -12.36 16.39
C ASP A 143 -2.36 -12.37 17.52
N ALA A 144 -1.49 -13.39 17.55
CA ALA A 144 -0.36 -13.41 18.47
C ALA A 144 0.65 -12.26 18.22
N TRP A 145 0.78 -11.82 16.96
CA TRP A 145 1.59 -10.65 16.64
C TRP A 145 0.99 -9.38 17.26
N LEU A 146 -0.34 -9.19 17.14
CA LEU A 146 -1.04 -8.03 17.67
C LEU A 146 -1.07 -8.01 19.20
N GLU A 147 -1.30 -9.16 19.85
CA GLU A 147 -1.25 -9.29 21.32
C GLU A 147 0.10 -8.86 21.91
N GLY A 148 1.19 -9.18 21.21
CA GLY A 148 2.54 -8.78 21.61
C GLY A 148 2.98 -7.41 21.08
N ALA A 149 2.13 -6.69 20.34
CA ALA A 149 2.50 -5.43 19.71
C ALA A 149 2.36 -4.25 20.68
N LYS A 150 3.24 -3.27 20.53
CA LYS A 150 3.14 -1.99 21.21
C LYS A 150 2.35 -1.03 20.31
N GLN A 151 1.26 -0.49 20.85
CA GLN A 151 0.52 0.61 20.25
C GLN A 151 1.25 1.94 20.53
N GLU A 152 1.41 2.76 19.50
CA GLU A 152 2.06 4.07 19.53
C GLU A 152 1.12 5.11 18.88
N PRO A 153 1.00 6.32 19.42
CA PRO A 153 0.14 7.35 18.84
C PRO A 153 0.76 7.96 17.57
N GLY A 154 -0.12 8.48 16.70
CA GLY A 154 0.27 9.27 15.53
C GLY A 154 0.57 8.44 14.27
N SER A 155 1.40 9.02 13.40
CA SER A 155 1.72 8.43 12.09
C SER A 155 2.81 7.37 12.15
N TRP A 156 2.69 6.35 11.31
CA TRP A 156 3.72 5.34 11.07
C TRP A 156 4.88 5.84 10.17
N TRP A 157 4.71 6.98 9.46
CA TRP A 157 5.71 7.48 8.51
C TRP A 157 7.11 7.68 9.13
N PRO A 158 7.26 8.24 10.35
CA PRO A 158 8.57 8.38 10.98
C PRO A 158 9.25 7.03 11.28
N VAL A 159 8.45 5.97 11.53
CA VAL A 159 8.96 4.61 11.72
C VAL A 159 9.58 4.08 10.43
N TRP A 160 8.87 4.25 9.30
CA TRP A 160 9.39 3.87 8.00
C TRP A 160 10.60 4.72 7.60
N GLN A 161 10.55 6.04 7.77
CA GLN A 161 11.67 6.93 7.47
C GLN A 161 12.94 6.53 8.24
N LYS A 162 12.82 6.26 9.55
CA LYS A 162 13.94 5.79 10.38
C LYS A 162 14.48 4.43 9.93
N TRP A 163 13.60 3.54 9.46
CA TRP A 163 14.00 2.24 8.91
C TRP A 163 14.72 2.40 7.57
N ALA A 164 14.14 3.16 6.63
CA ALA A 164 14.66 3.39 5.30
C ALA A 164 16.01 4.13 5.33
N ALA A 165 16.20 5.08 6.25
CA ALA A 165 17.46 5.81 6.40
C ALA A 165 18.67 4.91 6.67
N ARG A 166 18.47 3.73 7.29
CA ARG A 166 19.56 2.74 7.51
C ARG A 166 20.05 2.10 6.22
N HIS A 167 19.27 2.19 5.15
CA HIS A 167 19.54 1.62 3.85
C HIS A 167 19.83 2.70 2.79
N ALA A 168 19.83 3.99 3.16
CA ALA A 168 19.97 5.13 2.24
C ALA A 168 21.42 5.57 1.97
N GLY A 169 22.40 4.97 2.65
CA GLY A 169 23.80 5.38 2.57
C GLY A 169 24.09 6.72 3.26
N ALA A 170 25.23 7.31 2.95
CA ALA A 170 25.65 8.60 3.52
C ALA A 170 24.86 9.78 2.91
N LYS A 171 24.70 10.85 3.68
CA LYS A 171 24.17 12.11 3.16
C LYS A 171 25.15 12.71 2.16
N VAL A 172 24.63 13.17 1.03
CA VAL A 172 25.37 13.85 -0.02
C VAL A 172 24.67 15.18 -0.36
N PRO A 173 25.36 16.14 -0.99
CA PRO A 173 24.70 17.35 -1.48
C PRO A 173 23.50 17.01 -2.37
N ALA A 174 22.43 17.82 -2.25
CA ALA A 174 21.22 17.63 -3.04
C ALA A 174 21.54 17.75 -4.54
N ARG A 175 21.07 16.77 -5.32
CA ARG A 175 21.25 16.76 -6.78
C ARG A 175 20.14 17.59 -7.44
N LYS A 176 20.47 18.30 -8.51
CA LYS A 176 19.45 18.96 -9.34
C LYS A 176 18.97 17.97 -10.42
N PRO A 177 17.65 17.77 -10.59
CA PRO A 177 17.13 16.97 -11.70
C PRO A 177 17.64 17.50 -13.04
N GLY A 178 18.18 16.62 -13.88
CA GLY A 178 18.70 16.98 -15.20
C GLY A 178 20.22 17.22 -15.28
N ASP A 179 20.95 17.36 -14.16
CA ASP A 179 22.41 17.59 -14.16
C ASP A 179 23.25 16.33 -14.48
N GLY A 180 22.60 15.17 -14.61
CA GLY A 180 23.25 13.89 -14.89
C GLY A 180 23.29 13.54 -16.39
N LYS A 181 23.45 12.24 -16.68
CA LYS A 181 23.40 11.72 -18.07
C LYS A 181 22.03 11.85 -18.73
N LEU A 182 20.97 11.97 -17.93
CA LEU A 182 19.59 12.07 -18.38
C LEU A 182 19.11 13.51 -18.18
N LYS A 183 18.63 14.13 -19.26
CA LYS A 183 18.04 15.47 -19.22
C LYS A 183 16.65 15.43 -18.60
N ALA A 184 16.26 16.53 -17.95
CA ALA A 184 14.86 16.72 -17.57
C ALA A 184 13.99 16.85 -18.84
N LEU A 185 12.88 16.13 -18.88
CA LEU A 185 11.97 16.13 -20.04
C LEU A 185 10.93 17.24 -19.91
N GLU A 186 10.31 17.35 -18.74
CA GLU A 186 9.26 18.32 -18.41
C GLU A 186 9.15 18.50 -16.88
N PRO A 187 8.50 19.57 -16.40
CA PRO A 187 8.14 19.71 -14.99
C PRO A 187 7.18 18.60 -14.53
N ALA A 188 7.31 18.16 -13.28
CA ALA A 188 6.29 17.34 -12.63
C ALA A 188 4.94 18.07 -12.59
N PRO A 189 3.79 17.37 -12.67
CA PRO A 189 3.62 15.92 -12.56
C PRO A 189 3.75 15.14 -13.89
N GLY A 190 4.07 15.84 -14.98
CA GLY A 190 4.21 15.27 -16.32
C GLY A 190 2.89 14.94 -17.01
N THR A 191 2.95 14.45 -18.25
CA THR A 191 1.75 14.27 -19.09
C THR A 191 0.96 13.00 -18.81
N TYR A 192 1.58 11.92 -18.35
CA TYR A 192 0.92 10.61 -18.25
C TYR A 192 -0.19 10.57 -17.19
N VAL A 193 -0.04 11.32 -16.10
CA VAL A 193 -1.07 11.41 -15.05
C VAL A 193 -2.29 12.23 -15.48
N LEU A 194 -2.17 13.01 -16.56
CA LEU A 194 -3.25 13.85 -17.08
C LEU A 194 -4.09 13.14 -18.15
N VAL A 195 -3.77 11.88 -18.48
CA VAL A 195 -4.49 11.11 -19.49
C VAL A 195 -5.77 10.55 -18.88
N GLU A 196 -6.92 10.96 -19.42
CA GLU A 196 -8.22 10.45 -19.01
C GLU A 196 -8.49 9.06 -19.61
N ALA A 197 -9.14 8.19 -18.83
CA ALA A 197 -9.72 6.96 -19.37
C ALA A 197 -10.94 7.31 -20.23
N THR A 198 -10.74 7.54 -21.53
CA THR A 198 -11.85 7.71 -22.47
C THR A 198 -12.74 6.46 -22.48
N GLY A 199 -14.02 6.60 -22.86
CA GLY A 199 -14.99 5.50 -23.00
C GLY A 199 -14.55 4.38 -23.93
#